data_AF-A0A398DHX1-F1
#
_entry.id   AF-A0A398DHX1-F1
#
_cell.length_a   1.000
_cell.length_b   1.000
_cell.length_c   1.000
_cell.angle_alpha   90.00
_cell.angle_beta   90.00
_cell.angle_gamma   90.00
#
_symmetry.space_group_name_H-M   'P 1'
#
loop_
_entity.id
_entity.type
_entity.pdbx_description
1 polymer ?
#
loop_
_entity_poly.entity_id
_entity_poly.type
_entity_poly.pdbx_seq_one_letter_code
_entity_poly.pdbx_strand_id
1 'polypeptide(L)' 'MSKIDTNNSLAVLGAASLRALPPLPYVENALEPVITAETMHFHYEKHHEGYVSNLKLLGNLLTDCSRSISGPVVWQVICL' A
#
# COMPACT_ATOMS: atom_id res chain seq x y z
N MET A 1 20.70 -28.77 2.23
CA MET A 1 19.43 -28.48 1.53
C MET A 1 18.40 -28.08 2.57
N SER A 2 18.41 -26.82 3.02
CA SER A 2 17.46 -26.35 4.03
C SER A 2 16.08 -26.27 3.41
N LYS A 3 15.12 -26.95 4.04
CA LYS A 3 13.71 -26.92 3.71
C LYS A 3 13.25 -25.46 3.78
N ILE A 4 12.92 -24.90 2.63
CA ILE A 4 12.18 -23.63 2.60
C ILE A 4 10.79 -23.96 3.14
N ASP A 5 10.50 -23.44 4.31
CA ASP A 5 9.19 -23.38 4.92
C ASP A 5 8.32 -22.44 4.09
N THR A 6 7.54 -23.01 3.18
CA THR A 6 6.61 -22.32 2.28
C THR A 6 5.57 -21.45 2.99
N ASN A 7 5.48 -21.58 4.32
CA ASN A 7 4.57 -20.86 5.20
C ASN A 7 5.09 -19.44 5.52
N ASN A 8 6.40 -19.20 5.37
CA ASN A 8 7.03 -17.92 5.63
C ASN A 8 7.11 -17.03 4.36
N SER A 9 7.10 -17.63 3.17
CA SER A 9 7.08 -16.86 1.91
C SER A 9 5.76 -16.12 1.65
N LEU A 10 4.65 -16.59 2.21
CA LEU A 10 3.36 -15.89 2.12
C LEU A 10 3.33 -14.62 2.99
N ALA A 11 4.13 -14.56 4.07
CA ALA A 11 4.32 -13.33 4.84
C ALA A 11 5.22 -12.32 4.10
N VAL A 12 6.14 -12.80 3.26
CA VAL A 12 7.06 -11.96 2.47
C VAL A 12 6.38 -11.38 1.20
N LEU A 13 5.38 -12.05 0.64
CA LEU A 13 4.64 -11.62 -0.56
C LEU A 13 3.21 -11.09 -0.27
N GLY A 14 2.68 -11.37 0.92
CA GLY A 14 1.32 -11.02 1.35
C GLY A 14 1.20 -9.71 2.14
N ALA A 15 2.26 -8.91 2.20
CA ALA A 15 2.18 -7.51 2.60
C ALA A 15 2.05 -6.65 1.34
N ALA A 16 0.85 -6.61 0.75
CA ALA A 16 0.46 -5.44 -0.03
C ALA A 16 0.65 -4.24 0.90
N SER A 17 1.80 -3.58 0.76
CA SER A 17 2.36 -2.64 1.72
C SER A 17 1.27 -1.70 2.22
N LEU A 18 1.01 -1.76 3.53
CA LEU A 18 0.30 -0.72 4.29
C LEU A 18 1.04 0.60 4.07
N ARG A 19 0.79 1.25 2.95
CA ARG A 19 1.37 2.54 2.58
C ARG A 19 0.70 3.59 3.44
N ALA A 20 1.25 3.85 4.61
CA ALA A 20 0.79 4.91 5.50
C ALA A 20 1.41 6.26 5.08
N LEU A 21 0.72 7.35 5.41
CA LEU A 21 1.25 8.70 5.23
C LEU A 21 2.27 8.96 6.36
N PRO A 22 3.58 9.07 6.08
CA PRO A 22 4.57 9.30 7.12
C PRO A 22 4.41 10.74 7.65
N PRO A 23 4.54 10.98 8.96
CA PRO A 23 4.49 12.32 9.50
C PRO A 23 5.65 13.16 8.97
N LEU A 24 5.43 14.46 8.84
CA LEU A 24 6.46 15.40 8.43
C LEU A 24 7.59 15.44 9.50
N PRO A 25 8.87 15.29 9.13
CA PRO A 25 9.98 15.23 10.09
C PRO A 25 10.38 16.63 10.61
N TYR A 26 9.74 17.69 10.13
CA TYR A 26 9.98 19.07 10.50
C TYR A 26 8.65 19.83 10.57
N VAL A 27 8.67 21.02 11.17
CA VAL A 27 7.52 21.93 11.22
C VAL A 27 7.28 22.57 9.86
N GLU A 28 6.02 22.85 9.50
CA GLU A 28 5.65 23.31 8.14
C GLU A 28 6.38 24.59 7.69
N ASN A 29 6.75 25.47 8.62
CA ASN A 29 7.48 26.72 8.37
C ASN A 29 9.01 26.58 8.44
N ALA A 30 9.57 25.38 8.62
CA ALA A 30 11.01 25.17 8.76
C ALA A 30 11.81 25.57 7.50
N LEU A 31 11.15 25.71 6.36
CA LEU A 31 11.77 25.99 5.06
C LEU A 31 11.59 27.45 4.61
N GLU A 32 11.06 28.31 5.48
CA GLU A 32 10.93 29.74 5.18
C GLU A 32 12.30 30.45 5.17
N PRO A 33 12.49 31.47 4.30
CA PRO A 33 11.52 32.07 3.38
C PRO A 33 11.46 31.39 2.00
N VAL A 34 12.23 30.31 1.77
CA VAL A 34 12.37 29.67 0.46
C VAL A 34 11.09 28.94 0.05
N ILE A 35 10.45 28.26 1.00
CA ILE A 35 9.16 27.60 0.82
C ILE A 35 8.26 28.04 1.98
N THR A 36 7.07 28.54 1.64
CA THR A 36 6.09 29.00 2.63
C THR A 36 5.40 27.83 3.32
N ALA A 37 4.97 28.04 4.57
CA ALA A 37 4.19 27.04 5.30
C ALA A 37 2.92 26.62 4.53
N GLU A 38 2.23 27.55 3.88
CA GLU A 38 1.04 27.26 3.05
C GLU A 38 1.33 26.29 1.90
N THR A 39 2.48 26.44 1.23
CA THR A 39 2.90 25.54 0.16
C THR A 39 3.16 24.13 0.70
N MET A 40 3.83 24.02 1.84
CA MET A 40 4.10 22.73 2.48
C MET A 40 2.83 22.04 2.96
N HIS A 41 1.92 22.79 3.57
CA HIS A 41 0.61 22.33 4.01
C HIS A 41 -0.18 21.75 2.84
N PHE A 42 -0.31 22.49 1.74
CA PHE A 42 -1.02 22.01 0.55
C PHE A 42 -0.32 20.80 -0.10
N HIS A 43 1.01 20.81 -0.17
CA HIS A 43 1.78 19.71 -0.74
C HIS A 43 1.62 18.40 0.05
N TYR A 44 1.76 18.46 1.37
CA TYR A 44 1.67 17.29 2.23
C TYR A 44 0.23 16.81 2.40
N GLU A 45 -0.70 17.70 2.76
CA GLU A 45 -2.08 17.30 3.06
C GLU A 45 -2.91 16.98 1.83
N LYS A 46 -2.71 17.65 0.68
CA LYS A 46 -3.56 17.39 -0.50
C LYS A 46 -2.92 16.42 -1.48
N HIS A 47 -1.67 16.69 -1.88
CA HIS A 47 -1.02 15.90 -2.90
C HIS A 47 -0.49 14.57 -2.34
N HIS A 48 0.31 14.62 -1.28
CA HIS A 48 0.92 13.41 -0.73
C HIS A 48 -0.12 12.46 -0.11
N GLU A 49 -1.10 12.99 0.65
CA GLU A 49 -2.24 12.20 1.12
C GLU A 49 -3.02 11.56 -0.03
N GLY A 50 -3.28 12.32 -1.11
CA GLY A 50 -3.99 11.85 -2.29
C GLY A 50 -3.28 10.67 -2.97
N TYR A 51 -1.96 10.78 -3.19
CA TYR A 51 -1.18 9.67 -3.78
C TYR A 51 -1.21 8.43 -2.92
N VAL A 52 -1.01 8.57 -1.60
CA VAL A 52 -1.03 7.45 -0.66
C VAL A 52 -2.40 6.75 -0.66
N SER A 53 -3.49 7.52 -0.67
CA SER A 53 -4.86 6.99 -0.68
C SER A 53 -5.17 6.22 -1.97
N ASN A 54 -4.77 6.75 -3.12
CA ASN A 54 -4.95 6.07 -4.41
C ASN A 54 -4.12 4.78 -4.50
N LEU A 55 -2.90 4.77 -3.99
CA LEU A 55 -2.06 3.57 -3.96
C LEU A 55 -2.66 2.47 -3.06
N LYS A 56 -3.27 2.84 -1.93
CA LYS A 56 -4.01 1.89 -1.08
C LYS A 56 -5.19 1.28 -1.82
N LEU A 57 -5.97 2.11 -2.51
CA LEU A 57 -7.11 1.65 -3.31
C LEU A 57 -6.67 0.63 -4.36
N LEU A 58 -5.63 0.94 -5.13
CA LEU A 58 -5.10 0.03 -6.14
C LEU A 58 -4.58 -1.28 -5.53
N GLY A 59 -3.89 -1.22 -4.38
CA GLY A 59 -3.42 -2.41 -3.67
C GLY A 59 -4.56 -3.32 -3.21
N ASN A 60 -5.66 -2.73 -2.73
CA ASN A 60 -6.86 -3.46 -2.34
C ASN A 60 -7.52 -4.13 -3.56
N LEU A 61 -7.67 -3.40 -4.66
CA LEU A 61 -8.22 -3.95 -5.91
C LEU A 61 -7.40 -5.13 -6.45
N LEU A 62 -6.06 -5.05 -6.38
CA LEU A 62 -5.18 -6.15 -6.76
C LEU A 62 -5.35 -7.36 -5.83
N THR A 63 -5.50 -7.12 -4.53
CA THR A 63 -5.75 -8.17 -3.53
C THR A 63 -7.09 -8.86 -3.79
N ASP A 64 -8.14 -8.10 -4.10
CA ASP A 64 -9.47 -8.63 -4.40
C ASP A 64 -9.49 -9.47 -5.69
N CYS A 65 -8.79 -9.00 -6.74
CA CYS A 65 -8.59 -9.76 -7.97
C CYS A 65 -7.90 -11.11 -7.70
N SER A 66 -6.84 -11.11 -6.89
CA SER A 66 -6.12 -12.35 -6.53
C SER A 66 -6.99 -13.35 -5.78
N ARG A 67 -7.83 -12.87 -4.85
CA ARG A 67 -8.76 -13.71 -4.07
C ARG A 67 -9.88 -14.29 -4.90
N SER A 68 -10.38 -13.54 -5.90
CA SER A 68 -11.38 -14.01 -6.85
C SER A 68 -10.85 -15.20 -7.68
N ILE A 69 -9.58 -15.15 -8.09
CA ILE A 69 -8.93 -16.21 -8.88
C ILE A 69 -8.59 -17.44 -8.02
N SER A 70 -8.25 -17.25 -6.74
CA SER A 70 -7.85 -18.33 -5.83
C SER A 70 -8.98 -18.89 -4.94
N GLY A 71 -10.23 -18.48 -5.17
CA GLY A 71 -11.37 -18.89 -4.34
C GLY A 71 -11.73 -20.37 -4.49
N PRO A 72 -12.26 -21.03 -3.44
CA PRO A 72 -12.53 -22.48 -3.43
C PRO A 72 -13.59 -22.95 -4.45
N VAL A 73 -14.32 -22.03 -5.08
CA VAL A 73 -15.43 -22.35 -6.00
C VAL A 73 -15.00 -22.69 -7.43
N VAL A 74 -13.78 -22.35 -7.85
CA VAL A 74 -13.29 -22.66 -9.22
C VAL A 74 -12.78 -24.11 -9.33
N TRP A 75 -12.24 -24.67 -8.24
CA TRP A 75 -11.67 -26.03 -8.24
C TRP A 75 -12.72 -27.15 -8.15
N GLN A 76 -13.99 -26.85 -7.84
CA GLN A 76 -15.05 -27.86 -7.77
C GLN A 76 -15.66 -28.23 -9.14
N VAL A 77 -15.45 -27.41 -10.19
CA VAL A 77 -16.11 -27.59 -11.51
C VAL A 77 -15.26 -28.38 -12.50
N ILE A 78 -13.96 -28.58 -12.24
CA ILE A 78 -13.02 -29.26 -13.16
C ILE A 78 -12.79 -30.75 -12.82
N CYS A 79 -13.37 -31.26 -11.73
CA CYS A 79 -13.19 -32.66 -11.28
C CYS A 79 -14.44 -33.54 -11.37
N LEU A 80 -15.36 -33.28 -12.31
CA LEU A 80 -16.45 -34.21 -12.67
C LEU A 80 -16.22 -34.84 -14.05
#